data_AF-A0AAU7TKL9-F1
#
_entry.id   AF-A0AAU7TKL9-F1
#
_cell.length_a   1.000
_cell.length_b   1.000
_cell.length_c   1.000
_cell.angle_alpha   90.00
_cell.angle_beta   90.00
_cell.angle_gamma   90.00
#
_symmetry.space_group_name_H-M   'P 1'
#
loop_
_entity.id
_entity.type
_entity.pdbx_description
1 polymer ?
#
loop_
_entity_poly.entity_id
_entity_poly.type
_entity_poly.pdbx_seq_one_letter_code
_entity_poly.pdbx_strand_id
1 'polypeptide(L)'
;MVWRALGDAMFVLHAAFLLFFVIGAFLAWKWAKLIWVHLGIVVWNLAIVIVDYDCPFTGVEKYFRRRGGETPYEGGFINHYLDGTIWPEGATPVAEKVGFALVLIGYAGFFVVRQRRRAKLRGESVGPRT
;
A
#
# COMPACT_ATOMS: atom_id res chain seq x y z
N MET A 1 -19.66 -19.59 11.91
CA MET A 1 -18.39 -19.22 12.59
C MET A 1 -17.21 -19.12 11.61
N VAL A 2 -16.91 -20.17 10.81
CA VAL A 2 -15.81 -20.14 9.80
C VAL A 2 -15.88 -18.95 8.84
N TRP A 3 -17.07 -18.63 8.32
CA TRP A 3 -17.26 -17.51 7.40
C TRP A 3 -16.97 -16.13 8.02
N ARG A 4 -17.19 -15.98 9.33
CA ARG A 4 -16.86 -14.73 10.07
C ARG A 4 -15.34 -14.62 10.26
N ALA A 5 -14.69 -15.71 10.63
CA ALA A 5 -13.22 -15.77 10.73
C ALA A 5 -12.52 -15.47 9.40
N LEU A 6 -13.09 -15.92 8.27
CA LEU A 6 -12.58 -15.57 6.94
C LEU A 6 -12.76 -14.08 6.61
N GLY A 7 -13.86 -13.47 7.06
CA GLY A 7 -14.06 -12.02 6.99
C GLY A 7 -13.00 -11.25 7.77
N ASP A 8 -12.76 -11.63 9.03
CA ASP A 8 -11.75 -11.00 9.89
C ASP A 8 -10.33 -11.16 9.31
N ALA A 9 -10.03 -12.34 8.75
CA ALA A 9 -8.75 -12.58 8.09
C ALA A 9 -8.55 -11.67 6.86
N MET A 10 -9.61 -11.45 6.07
CA MET A 10 -9.53 -10.52 4.94
C MET A 10 -9.37 -9.08 5.40
N PHE A 11 -10.05 -8.66 6.48
CA PHE A 11 -9.83 -7.35 7.08
C PHE A 11 -8.34 -7.15 7.47
N VAL A 12 -7.76 -8.12 8.18
CA VAL A 12 -6.34 -8.06 8.59
C VAL A 12 -5.41 -8.05 7.37
N LEU A 13 -5.69 -8.86 6.36
CA LEU A 13 -4.91 -8.88 5.11
C LEU A 13 -5.00 -7.55 4.36
N HIS A 14 -6.20 -6.94 4.30
CA HIS A 14 -6.40 -5.65 3.66
C HIS A 14 -5.65 -4.54 4.42
N ALA A 15 -5.76 -4.53 5.75
CA ALA A 15 -5.03 -3.58 6.59
C ALA A 15 -3.50 -3.75 6.44
N ALA A 16 -3.00 -4.99 6.41
CA ALA A 16 -1.60 -5.28 6.18
C ALA A 16 -1.14 -4.85 4.77
N PHE A 17 -1.99 -5.01 3.76
CA PHE A 17 -1.73 -4.56 2.40
C PHE A 17 -1.61 -3.03 2.31
N LEU A 18 -2.54 -2.29 2.93
CA LEU A 18 -2.46 -0.82 3.02
C LEU A 18 -1.24 -0.36 3.80
N LEU A 19 -0.92 -1.03 4.92
CA LEU A 19 0.28 -0.73 5.68
C LEU A 19 1.52 -0.92 4.81
N PHE A 20 1.64 -2.05 4.11
CA PHE A 20 2.74 -2.34 3.20
C PHE A 20 2.80 -1.35 2.02
N PHE A 21 1.66 -0.87 1.54
CA PHE A 21 1.61 0.20 0.54
C PHE A 21 2.24 1.50 1.05
N VAL A 22 2.07 1.86 2.33
CA VAL A 22 2.69 3.07 2.89
C VAL A 22 4.17 2.85 3.24
N ILE A 23 4.51 1.75 3.92
CA ILE A 23 5.88 1.54 4.44
C ILE A 23 6.80 0.79 3.47
N GLY A 24 6.26 0.15 2.43
CA GLY A 24 7.00 -0.75 1.54
C GLY A 24 8.13 -0.04 0.76
N ALA A 25 7.93 1.21 0.38
CA ALA A 25 8.97 2.03 -0.25
C ALA A 25 10.17 2.26 0.68
N PHE A 26 9.94 2.43 1.99
CA PHE A 26 11.01 2.56 2.99
C PHE A 26 11.68 1.20 3.26
N LEU A 27 10.90 0.12 3.29
CA LEU A 27 11.43 -1.24 3.47
C LEU A 27 12.38 -1.64 2.32
N ALA A 28 12.10 -1.15 1.11
CA ALA A 28 12.97 -1.32 -0.05
C ALA A 28 14.37 -0.70 0.12
N TRP A 29 14.57 0.27 1.05
CA TRP A 29 15.88 0.86 1.31
C TRP A 29 16.87 -0.14 1.91
N LYS A 30 16.36 -1.08 2.73
CA LYS A 30 17.17 -2.15 3.33
C LYS A 30 17.21 -3.39 2.41
N TRP A 31 16.15 -3.65 1.65
CA TRP A 31 16.00 -4.84 0.80
C TRP A 31 15.61 -4.44 -0.62
N ALA A 32 16.60 -4.08 -1.45
CA ALA A 32 16.35 -3.53 -2.79
C ALA A 32 15.48 -4.40 -3.72
N LYS A 33 15.36 -5.71 -3.47
CA LYS A 33 14.47 -6.61 -4.23
C LYS A 33 12.99 -6.38 -3.93
N LEU A 34 12.63 -5.92 -2.72
CA LEU A 34 11.25 -5.63 -2.33
C LEU A 34 10.63 -4.52 -3.17
N ILE A 35 11.43 -3.67 -3.82
CA ILE A 35 10.91 -2.59 -4.64
C ILE A 35 10.08 -3.08 -5.82
N TRP A 36 10.39 -4.26 -6.38
CA TRP A 36 9.63 -4.84 -7.50
C TRP A 36 8.25 -5.31 -7.04
N VAL A 37 8.19 -5.97 -5.88
CA VAL A 37 6.93 -6.38 -5.26
C VAL A 37 6.09 -5.15 -4.90
N HIS A 38 6.74 -4.15 -4.31
CA HIS A 38 6.09 -2.90 -3.94
C HIS A 38 5.58 -2.13 -5.16
N LEU A 39 6.35 -2.09 -6.25
CA LEU A 39 5.93 -1.47 -7.50
C LEU A 39 4.68 -2.15 -8.07
N GLY A 40 4.64 -3.48 -8.08
CA GLY A 40 3.46 -4.24 -8.51
C GLY A 40 2.23 -3.88 -7.69
N ILE A 41 2.38 -3.74 -6.38
CA ILE A 41 1.31 -3.31 -5.46
C ILE A 41 0.87 -1.88 -5.76
N VAL A 42 1.80 -0.95 -6.00
CA VAL A 42 1.49 0.46 -6.30
C VAL A 42 0.75 0.58 -7.63
N VAL A 43 1.22 -0.10 -8.68
CA VAL A 43 0.55 -0.12 -9.99
C VAL A 43 -0.85 -0.72 -9.87
N TRP A 44 -1.00 -1.80 -9.11
CA TRP A 44 -2.30 -2.40 -8.85
C TRP A 44 -3.26 -1.45 -8.13
N ASN A 45 -2.80 -0.77 -7.06
CA ASN A 45 -3.59 0.25 -6.36
C ASN A 45 -3.96 1.42 -7.28
N LEU A 46 -3.03 1.87 -8.11
CA LEU A 46 -3.30 2.94 -9.08
C LEU A 46 -4.37 2.53 -10.10
N ALA A 47 -4.33 1.28 -10.58
CA ALA A 47 -5.35 0.76 -11.48
C ALA A 47 -6.73 0.70 -10.82
N ILE A 48 -6.81 0.29 -9.55
CA ILE A 48 -8.05 0.28 -8.76
C ILE A 48 -8.65 1.69 -8.70
N VAL A 49 -7.84 2.70 -8.38
CA VAL A 49 -8.30 4.10 -8.26
C VAL A 49 -8.69 4.69 -9.62
N ILE A 50 -7.97 4.37 -10.70
CA ILE A 50 -8.31 4.87 -12.05
C ILE A 50 -9.59 4.25 -12.59
N VAL A 51 -9.79 2.94 -12.34
CA VAL A 51 -10.98 2.21 -12.82
C VAL A 51 -12.19 2.47 -11.91
N ASP A 52 -12.00 3.17 -10.78
CA ASP A 52 -13.02 3.45 -9.77
C ASP A 52 -13.75 2.16 -9.33
N TYR A 53 -12.97 1.08 -9.20
CA TYR A 53 -13.49 -0.23 -8.82
C TYR A 53 -13.12 -0.53 -7.37
N ASP A 54 -14.00 -1.21 -6.65
CA ASP A 54 -13.72 -1.65 -5.29
C ASP A 54 -12.50 -2.60 -5.27
N CYS A 55 -11.60 -2.40 -4.30
CA CYS A 55 -10.46 -3.30 -4.13
C CYS A 55 -10.94 -4.77 -4.05
N PRO A 56 -10.33 -5.72 -4.79
CA PRO A 56 -10.83 -7.11 -4.86
C PRO A 56 -10.91 -7.77 -3.49
N PHE A 57 -10.05 -7.37 -2.54
CA PHE A 57 -10.10 -7.81 -1.15
C PHE A 57 -11.41 -7.41 -0.45
N THR A 58 -11.94 -6.22 -0.71
CA THR A 58 -13.25 -5.78 -0.20
C THR A 58 -14.37 -6.66 -0.76
N GLY A 59 -14.32 -6.98 -2.06
CA GLY A 59 -15.31 -7.85 -2.69
C GLY A 59 -15.33 -9.25 -2.07
N VAL A 60 -14.14 -9.81 -1.81
CA VAL A 60 -13.98 -11.12 -1.16
C VAL A 60 -14.42 -11.09 0.31
N GLU A 61 -14.08 -10.05 1.06
CA GLU A 61 -14.56 -9.87 2.45
C GLU A 61 -16.09 -9.82 2.51
N LYS A 62 -16.71 -8.98 1.68
CA LYS A 62 -18.17 -8.85 1.59
C LYS A 62 -18.85 -10.15 1.18
N TYR A 63 -18.21 -10.93 0.30
CA TYR A 63 -18.70 -12.25 -0.11
C TYR A 63 -18.74 -13.23 1.06
N PHE A 64 -17.65 -13.30 1.86
CA PHE A 64 -17.61 -14.15 3.04
C PHE A 64 -18.56 -13.68 4.15
N ARG A 65 -18.69 -12.36 4.36
CA ARG A 65 -19.67 -11.78 5.31
C ARG A 65 -21.11 -12.10 4.92
N ARG A 66 -21.48 -11.98 3.62
CA ARG A 66 -22.79 -12.44 3.10
C ARG A 66 -23.05 -13.90 3.42
N ARG A 67 -22.08 -14.78 3.17
CA ARG A 67 -22.20 -16.20 3.50
C ARG A 67 -22.24 -16.49 5.00
N GLY A 68 -21.68 -15.60 5.81
CA GLY A 68 -21.74 -15.64 7.26
C GLY A 68 -23.08 -15.19 7.86
N GLY A 69 -24.02 -14.73 7.03
CA GLY A 69 -25.33 -14.20 7.48
C GLY A 69 -25.28 -12.73 7.88
N GLU A 70 -24.19 -12.01 7.56
CA GLU A 70 -24.06 -10.57 7.84
C GLU A 70 -24.43 -9.75 6.61
N THR A 71 -25.06 -8.60 6.82
CA THR A 71 -25.31 -7.60 5.78
C THR A 71 -23.98 -6.89 5.49
N PRO A 72 -23.39 -7.02 4.29
CA PRO A 72 -22.16 -6.30 3.98
C PRO A 72 -22.44 -4.82 3.88
N TYR A 73 -21.47 -4.02 4.31
CA TYR A 73 -21.53 -2.57 4.24
C TYR A 73 -21.48 -2.05 2.80
N GLU A 74 -22.08 -0.89 2.60
CA GLU A 74 -22.07 -0.15 1.33
C GLU A 74 -20.72 0.57 1.15
N GLY A 75 -20.17 0.58 -0.06
CA GLY A 75 -18.90 1.27 -0.39
C GLY A 75 -17.60 0.52 -0.02
N GLY A 76 -16.45 1.16 -0.24
CA GLY A 76 -15.13 0.56 -0.07
C GLY A 76 -14.70 0.34 1.39
N PHE A 77 -13.65 -0.45 1.62
CA PHE A 77 -13.04 -0.67 2.94
C PHE A 77 -12.64 0.65 3.63
N ILE A 78 -12.05 1.57 2.88
CA ILE A 78 -11.63 2.89 3.39
C ILE A 78 -12.85 3.71 3.82
N ASN A 79 -13.91 3.73 3.01
CA ASN A 79 -15.18 4.41 3.35
C ASN A 79 -15.82 3.86 4.63
N HIS A 80 -15.71 2.55 4.86
CA HIS A 80 -16.38 1.92 6.01
C HIS A 80 -15.58 1.98 7.31
N TYR A 81 -14.25 1.82 7.24
CA TYR A 81 -13.40 1.68 8.43
C TYR A 81 -12.54 2.91 8.74
N LEU A 82 -12.20 3.73 7.74
CA LEU A 82 -11.30 4.88 7.92
C LEU A 82 -12.05 6.22 7.92
N ASP A 83 -13.12 6.32 7.12
CA ASP A 83 -13.98 7.49 7.06
C ASP A 83 -14.80 7.63 8.36
N GLY A 84 -14.84 8.83 8.93
CA GLY A 84 -15.48 9.15 10.21
C GLY A 84 -14.69 8.75 11.47
N THR A 85 -13.65 7.90 11.37
CA THR A 85 -12.80 7.53 12.51
C THR A 85 -11.46 8.28 12.50
N ILE A 86 -10.73 8.19 11.39
CA ILE A 86 -9.40 8.79 11.23
C ILE A 86 -9.45 9.97 10.26
N TRP A 87 -10.33 9.89 9.26
CA TRP A 87 -10.53 10.92 8.24
C TRP A 87 -11.93 11.53 8.37
N PRO A 88 -12.09 12.83 8.11
CA PRO A 88 -13.41 13.46 8.08
C PRO A 88 -14.26 12.86 6.95
N GLU A 89 -15.56 12.69 7.20
CA GLU A 89 -16.49 12.02 6.28
C GLU A 89 -16.38 12.54 4.84
N GLY A 90 -16.27 11.63 3.87
CA GLY A 90 -16.09 11.93 2.45
C GLY A 90 -14.66 12.26 2.03
N ALA A 91 -13.68 12.10 2.93
CA ALA A 91 -12.27 12.39 2.62
C ALA A 91 -11.49 11.21 2.04
N THR A 92 -12.14 10.14 1.59
CA THR A 92 -11.52 9.00 0.92
C THR A 92 -10.57 9.41 -0.23
N PRO A 93 -10.96 10.33 -1.15
CA PRO A 93 -10.04 10.76 -2.20
C PRO A 93 -8.81 11.51 -1.66
N VAL A 94 -8.90 12.11 -0.47
CA VAL A 94 -7.78 12.77 0.20
C VAL A 94 -6.85 11.73 0.81
N ALA A 95 -7.40 10.71 1.47
CA ALA A 95 -6.62 9.60 2.03
C ALA A 95 -5.82 8.87 0.95
N GLU A 96 -6.42 8.62 -0.22
CA GLU A 96 -5.74 8.05 -1.39
C GLU A 96 -4.58 8.92 -1.86
N LYS A 97 -4.82 10.22 -2.07
CA LYS A 97 -3.79 11.18 -2.49
C LYS A 97 -2.61 11.23 -1.51
N VAL A 98 -2.89 11.23 -0.21
CA VAL A 98 -1.85 11.19 0.83
C VAL A 98 -1.08 9.88 0.79
N GLY A 99 -1.76 8.75 0.61
CA GLY A 99 -1.12 7.45 0.43
C GLY A 99 -0.15 7.44 -0.75
N PHE A 100 -0.58 7.88 -1.93
CA PHE A 100 0.29 7.98 -3.11
C PHE A 100 1.44 8.99 -2.91
N ALA A 101 1.19 10.12 -2.24
CA ALA A 101 2.24 11.09 -1.94
C ALA A 101 3.34 10.49 -1.05
N LEU A 102 2.96 9.73 0.00
CA LEU A 102 3.92 9.03 0.87
C LEU A 102 4.75 8.00 0.10
N VAL A 103 4.12 7.26 -0.81
CA VAL A 103 4.81 6.35 -1.72
C VAL A 103 5.84 7.09 -2.56
N LEU A 104 5.45 8.19 -3.23
CA LEU A 104 6.36 8.99 -4.05
C LEU A 104 7.57 9.51 -3.25
N ILE A 105 7.34 9.99 -2.02
CA ILE A 105 8.41 10.43 -1.11
C ILE A 105 9.34 9.26 -0.78
N GLY A 106 8.80 8.09 -0.48
CA GLY A 106 9.58 6.88 -0.19
C GLY A 106 10.45 6.44 -1.37
N TYR A 107 9.92 6.49 -2.59
CA TYR A 107 10.65 6.20 -3.83
C TYR A 107 11.74 7.25 -4.12
N ALA A 108 11.43 8.54 -3.95
CA ALA A 108 12.42 9.61 -4.11
C ALA A 108 13.60 9.42 -3.14
N GLY A 109 13.31 9.17 -1.86
CA GLY A 109 14.34 8.87 -0.87
C GLY A 109 15.17 7.62 -1.22
N PHE A 110 14.52 6.55 -1.71
CA PHE A 110 15.23 5.34 -2.17
C PHE A 110 16.23 5.65 -3.29
N PHE A 111 15.79 6.40 -4.31
CA PHE A 111 16.64 6.78 -5.44
C PHE A 111 17.81 7.66 -5.00
N VAL A 112 17.57 8.66 -4.15
CA VAL A 112 18.62 9.55 -3.63
C VAL A 112 19.67 8.78 -2.82
N VAL A 113 19.25 7.89 -1.91
CA VAL A 113 20.17 7.06 -1.12
C VAL A 113 21.00 6.15 -2.02
N ARG A 114 20.38 5.55 -3.03
CA ARG A 114 21.07 4.65 -3.97
C ARG A 114 22.05 5.40 -4.88
N GLN A 115 21.69 6.58 -5.36
CA GLN A 115 22.59 7.44 -6.15
C GLN A 115 23.78 7.89 -5.33
N ARG A 116 23.57 8.32 -4.07
CA ARG A 116 24.66 8.68 -3.14
C ARG A 116 25.62 7.52 -2.87
N ARG A 117 25.11 6.30 -2.66
CA ARG A 117 25.95 5.10 -2.50
C ARG A 117 26.78 4.80 -3.76
N ARG A 118 26.17 4.91 -4.95
CA ARG A 118 26.89 4.70 -6.22
C ARG A 118 27.95 5.78 -6.48
N ALA A 119 27.66 7.04 -6.18
CA ALA A 119 28.63 8.13 -6.31
C ALA A 119 29.84 7.92 -5.41
N LYS A 120 29.63 7.47 -4.15
CA LYS A 120 30.71 7.15 -3.22
C LYS A 120 31.60 6.01 -3.73
N LEU A 121 31.00 4.90 -4.18
CA LEU A 121 31.74 3.77 -4.76
C LEU A 121 32.54 4.15 -6.01
N ARG A 122 31.97 5.01 -6.87
CA ARG A 122 32.67 5.50 -8.07
C ARG A 122 33.84 6.41 -7.70
N GLY A 123 33.70 7.25 -6.66
CA GLY A 123 34.77 8.08 -6.11
C GLY A 123 35.91 7.25 -5.50
N GLU A 124 35.61 6.17 -4.79
CA GLU A 124 36.63 5.22 -4.27
C GLU A 124 37.35 4.47 -5.39
N SER A 125 36.64 4.06 -6.45
CA SER A 125 37.26 3.37 -7.60
C SER A 125 38.18 4.27 -8.45
N VAL A 126 38.01 5.59 -8.35
CA VAL A 126 38.87 6.62 -8.96
C VAL A 126 39.77 7.24 -7.88
N GLY A 127 40.08 6.49 -6.82
CA GLY A 127 41.16 6.86 -5.88
C GLY A 127 42.52 6.85 -6.61
N PRO A 128 43.48 7.70 -6.20
CA PRO A 128 44.74 7.87 -6.91
C PRO A 128 45.47 6.53 -6.98
N ARG A 129 45.82 6.10 -8.21
CA ARG A 129 46.79 5.02 -8.42
C ARG A 129 48.15 5.56 -7.98
N THR A 130 48.47 5.41 -6.71
CA THR A 130 49.85 5.50 -6.22
C THR A 130 50.55 4.18 -6.44
#